data_AF-A0A372RBU3-F1
#
_entry.id   AF-A0A372RBU3-F1
#
_cell.length_a   1.000
_cell.length_b   1.000
_cell.length_c   1.000
_cell.angle_alpha   90.00
_cell.angle_beta   90.00
_cell.angle_gamma   90.00
#
_symmetry.space_group_name_H-M   'P 1'
#
loop_
_entity.id
_entity.type
_entity.pdbx_description
1 polymer ?
#
loop_
_entity_poly.entity_id
_entity_poly.type
_entity_poly.pdbx_seq_one_letter_code
_entity_poly.pdbx_strand_id
1 'polypeptide(L)'
;PWFPDNTALDTYISLLQADPPATELQLKSALLRRAMTDVERAMKLREDRPALHSLIQKGAVGDELWNSFLQAEQELQNDIMEVTREADTFKKDWGQTIFHTANEMVQHEKHKKISDQIKELKDKEE
;
A
#
# COMPACT_ATOMS: atom_id res chain seq x y z
N PRO A 1 11.28 11.22 3.83
CA PRO A 1 10.34 10.49 2.95
C PRO A 1 8.92 10.63 3.53
N TRP A 2 7.88 10.71 2.70
CA TRP A 2 6.50 10.94 3.16
C TRP A 2 5.90 9.73 3.89
N PHE A 3 6.19 8.53 3.39
CA PHE A 3 5.82 7.27 4.01
C PHE A 3 7.02 6.64 4.73
N PRO A 4 6.77 5.80 5.76
CA PRO A 4 7.81 4.94 6.30
C PRO A 4 8.27 3.90 5.27
N ASP A 5 9.40 3.25 5.56
CA ASP A 5 9.99 2.23 4.69
C ASP A 5 8.99 1.12 4.32
N ASN A 6 9.10 0.63 3.07
CA ASN A 6 8.17 -0.36 2.52
C ASN A 6 8.61 -1.78 2.90
N THR A 7 8.23 -2.23 4.09
CA THR A 7 8.55 -3.59 4.56
C THR A 7 8.04 -4.72 3.65
N ALA A 8 6.94 -4.50 2.91
CA ALA A 8 6.41 -5.47 1.97
C ALA A 8 7.29 -5.60 0.72
N LEU A 9 7.81 -4.47 0.22
CA LEU A 9 8.83 -4.45 -0.83
C LEU A 9 10.12 -5.13 -0.37
N ASP A 10 10.61 -4.79 0.82
CA ASP A 10 11.85 -5.37 1.36
C ASP A 10 11.73 -6.90 1.49
N THR A 11 10.58 -7.37 1.95
CA THR A 11 10.27 -8.81 2.02
C THR A 11 10.26 -9.44 0.63
N TYR A 12 9.63 -8.79 -0.35
CA TYR A 12 9.58 -9.28 -1.72
C TYR A 12 10.98 -9.39 -2.35
N ILE A 13 11.80 -8.33 -2.22
CA ILE A 13 13.19 -8.32 -2.70
C ILE A 13 14.02 -9.41 -1.99
N SER A 14 13.84 -9.56 -0.68
CA SER A 14 14.52 -10.62 0.09
C SER A 14 14.14 -12.01 -0.42
N LEU A 15 12.87 -12.23 -0.80
CA LEU A 15 12.42 -13.49 -1.38
C LEU A 15 12.99 -13.74 -2.79
N LEU A 16 13.16 -12.69 -3.60
CA LEU A 16 13.82 -12.80 -4.92
C LEU A 16 15.29 -13.23 -4.80
N GLN A 17 15.95 -12.88 -3.71
CA GLN A 17 17.36 -13.18 -3.43
C GLN A 17 17.56 -14.39 -2.51
N ALA A 18 16.47 -15.07 -2.13
CA ALA A 18 16.53 -16.16 -1.16
C ALA A 18 17.31 -17.38 -1.69
N ASP A 19 18.08 -18.00 -0.79
CA ASP A 19 18.73 -19.29 -1.00
C ASP A 19 18.33 -20.24 0.16
N PRO A 20 17.55 -21.31 -0.09
CA PRO A 20 17.09 -21.79 -1.40
C PRO A 20 16.07 -20.86 -2.08
N PRO A 21 15.92 -20.94 -3.42
CA PRO A 21 15.01 -20.08 -4.16
C PRO A 21 13.57 -20.14 -3.64
N ALA A 22 12.94 -18.96 -3.48
CA ALA A 22 11.54 -18.86 -3.09
C ALA A 22 10.63 -19.52 -4.14
N THR A 23 9.56 -20.15 -3.68
CA THR A 23 8.53 -20.70 -4.57
C THR A 23 7.77 -19.58 -5.27
N GLU A 24 7.23 -19.86 -6.46
CA GLU A 24 6.39 -18.92 -7.19
C GLU A 24 5.17 -18.48 -6.37
N LEU A 25 4.60 -19.37 -5.55
CA LEU A 25 3.50 -19.03 -4.65
C LEU A 25 3.93 -18.00 -3.60
N GLN A 26 5.12 -18.14 -3.00
CA GLN A 26 5.64 -17.17 -2.05
C GLN A 26 5.86 -15.80 -2.71
N LEU A 27 6.44 -15.77 -3.91
CA LEU A 27 6.66 -14.55 -4.67
C LEU A 27 5.35 -13.86 -5.05
N LYS A 28 4.37 -14.59 -5.60
CA LYS A 28 3.04 -14.05 -5.89
C LYS A 28 2.35 -13.51 -4.64
N SER A 29 2.45 -14.21 -3.52
CA SER A 29 1.83 -13.79 -2.25
C SER A 29 2.49 -12.51 -1.72
N ALA A 30 3.81 -12.41 -1.79
CA ALA A 30 4.55 -11.23 -1.37
C ALA A 30 4.30 -10.03 -2.30
N LEU A 31 4.20 -10.24 -3.62
CA LEU A 31 3.84 -9.20 -4.57
C LEU A 31 2.42 -8.66 -4.31
N LEU A 32 1.46 -9.53 -3.98
CA LEU A 32 0.12 -9.12 -3.60
C LEU A 32 0.11 -8.31 -2.29
N ARG A 33 0.97 -8.67 -1.31
CA ARG A 33 1.16 -7.88 -0.09
C ARG A 33 1.76 -6.50 -0.37
N ARG A 34 2.74 -6.41 -1.29
CA ARG A 34 3.26 -5.12 -1.79
C ARG A 34 2.15 -4.28 -2.41
N ALA A 35 1.33 -4.86 -3.29
CA ALA A 35 0.18 -4.19 -3.90
C ALA A 35 -0.85 -3.69 -2.85
N MET A 36 -1.07 -4.43 -1.75
CA MET A 36 -1.94 -3.98 -0.66
C MET A 36 -1.39 -2.72 0.02
N THR A 37 -0.08 -2.68 0.31
CA THR A 37 0.58 -1.50 0.88
C THR A 37 0.45 -0.28 -0.04
N ASP A 38 0.58 -0.47 -1.36
CA ASP A 38 0.38 0.59 -2.34
C ASP A 38 -1.05 1.12 -2.36
N VAL A 39 -2.05 0.23 -2.24
CA VAL A 39 -3.46 0.64 -2.13
C VAL A 39 -3.68 1.49 -0.87
N GLU A 40 -3.16 1.08 0.28
CA GLU A 40 -3.27 1.83 1.53
C GLU A 40 -2.62 3.22 1.40
N ARG A 41 -1.43 3.30 0.82
CA ARG A 41 -0.72 4.56 0.54
C ARG A 41 -1.49 5.44 -0.43
N ALA A 42 -2.07 4.86 -1.49
CA ALA A 42 -2.90 5.59 -2.46
C ALA A 42 -4.14 6.20 -1.80
N MET A 43 -4.82 5.43 -0.94
CA MET A 43 -5.97 5.92 -0.18
C MET A 43 -5.56 7.08 0.74
N LYS A 44 -4.42 6.95 1.42
CA LYS A 44 -3.90 7.97 2.33
C LYS A 44 -3.53 9.27 1.60
N LEU A 45 -2.80 9.19 0.49
CA LEU A 45 -2.48 10.36 -0.34
C LEU A 45 -3.75 11.05 -0.86
N ARG A 46 -4.75 10.28 -1.30
CA ARG A 46 -6.03 10.81 -1.77
C ARG A 46 -6.80 11.55 -0.67
N GLU A 47 -6.77 11.03 0.55
CA GLU A 47 -7.37 11.67 1.73
C GLU A 47 -6.61 12.94 2.15
N ASP A 48 -5.28 12.88 2.14
CA ASP A 48 -4.43 13.97 2.61
C ASP A 48 -4.38 15.15 1.65
N ARG A 49 -4.46 14.91 0.33
CA ARG A 49 -4.36 15.94 -0.70
C ARG A 49 -5.26 17.16 -0.46
N PRO A 50 -6.60 17.04 -0.29
CA PRO A 50 -7.46 18.20 -0.07
C PRO A 50 -7.17 18.92 1.26
N ALA A 51 -6.83 18.17 2.32
CA ALA A 51 -6.48 18.75 3.61
C ALA A 51 -5.19 19.57 3.51
N LEU A 52 -4.17 19.02 2.87
CA LEU A 52 -2.88 19.67 2.65
C LEU A 52 -3.02 20.92 1.77
N HIS A 53 -3.81 20.84 0.70
CA HIS A 53 -4.09 21.98 -0.17
C HIS A 53 -4.76 23.14 0.60
N SER A 54 -5.70 22.84 1.51
CA SER A 54 -6.31 23.85 2.37
C SER A 54 -5.31 24.52 3.32
N LEU A 55 -4.38 23.75 3.88
CA LEU A 55 -3.35 24.27 4.79
C LEU A 55 -2.34 25.17 4.05
N ILE A 56 -1.96 24.80 2.83
CA ILE A 56 -1.06 25.61 1.98
C ILE A 56 -1.69 26.96 1.66
N GLN A 57 -2.96 26.98 1.25
CA GLN A 57 -3.68 28.22 0.92
C GLN A 57 -3.77 29.19 2.12
N LYS A 58 -3.78 28.65 3.34
CA LYS A 58 -3.80 29.44 4.59
C LYS A 58 -2.40 29.88 5.05
N GLY A 59 -1.34 29.47 4.35
CA GLY A 59 0.05 29.68 4.76
C GLY A 59 0.43 28.94 6.04
N ALA A 60 -0.32 27.90 6.42
CA ALA A 60 -0.09 27.14 7.65
C ALA A 60 0.99 26.07 7.51
N VAL A 61 1.37 25.72 6.28
CA VAL A 61 2.42 24.76 5.94
C VAL A 61 3.28 25.31 4.80
N GLY A 62 4.56 24.94 4.77
CA GLY A 62 5.50 25.40 3.75
C GLY A 62 5.51 24.56 2.47
N ASP A 63 6.11 25.12 1.42
CA ASP A 63 6.24 24.49 0.10
C ASP A 63 7.05 23.19 0.12
N GLU A 64 7.98 23.04 1.06
CA GLU A 64 8.76 21.80 1.23
C GLU A 64 7.86 20.60 1.53
N LEU A 65 6.84 20.77 2.36
CA LEU A 65 5.88 19.70 2.68
C LEU A 65 5.07 19.32 1.45
N TRP A 66 4.67 20.30 0.63
CA TRP A 66 3.97 20.05 -0.62
C TRP A 66 4.83 19.31 -1.63
N ASN A 67 6.09 19.71 -1.78
CA ASN A 67 7.04 19.03 -2.65
C ASN A 67 7.27 17.58 -2.19
N SER A 68 7.39 17.36 -0.88
CA SER A 68 7.49 15.99 -0.33
C SER A 68 6.24 15.16 -0.61
N PHE A 69 5.05 15.76 -0.60
CA PHE A 69 3.80 15.09 -0.96
C PHE A 69 3.78 14.68 -2.43
N LEU A 70 4.13 15.60 -3.34
CA LEU A 70 4.18 15.33 -4.78
C LEU A 70 5.23 14.25 -5.11
N GLN A 71 6.38 14.28 -4.43
CA GLN A 71 7.40 13.24 -4.57
C GLN A 71 6.83 11.86 -4.18
N ALA A 72 6.09 11.78 -3.07
CA ALA A 72 5.48 10.54 -2.61
C ALA A 72 4.44 9.99 -3.60
N GLU A 73 3.68 10.87 -4.25
CA GLU A 73 2.74 10.46 -5.31
C GLU A 73 3.46 9.89 -6.52
N GLN A 74 4.56 10.51 -6.95
CA GLN A 74 5.36 10.02 -8.06
C GLN A 74 6.04 8.68 -7.73
N GLU A 75 6.57 8.55 -6.52
CA GLU A 75 7.17 7.29 -6.04
C GLU A 75 6.13 6.16 -6.03
N LEU A 76 4.93 6.42 -5.52
CA LEU A 76 3.85 5.43 -5.52
C LEU A 76 3.38 5.08 -6.93
N GLN A 77 3.29 6.04 -7.85
CA GLN A 77 2.94 5.76 -9.25
C GLN A 77 3.97 4.84 -9.90
N ASN A 78 5.27 5.05 -9.63
CA ASN A 78 6.32 4.19 -10.13
C ASN A 78 6.22 2.77 -9.54
N ASP A 79 5.96 2.65 -8.23
CA ASP A 79 5.78 1.37 -7.53
C ASP A 79 4.60 0.59 -8.14
N ILE A 80 3.46 1.25 -8.35
CA ILE A 80 2.27 0.66 -8.98
C ILE A 80 2.58 0.13 -10.39
N MET A 81 3.32 0.89 -11.20
CA MET A 81 3.73 0.45 -12.53
C MET A 81 4.65 -0.77 -12.49
N GLU A 82 5.58 -0.80 -11.53
CA GLU A 82 6.50 -1.92 -11.34
C GLU A 82 5.75 -3.19 -10.94
N VAL A 83 4.88 -3.10 -9.92
CA VAL A 83 4.03 -4.22 -9.45
C VAL A 83 3.14 -4.74 -10.58
N THR A 84 2.55 -3.85 -11.38
CA THR A 84 1.73 -4.22 -12.54
C THR A 84 2.53 -5.02 -13.55
N ARG A 85 3.72 -4.52 -13.93
CA ARG A 85 4.60 -5.19 -14.88
C ARG A 85 5.06 -6.55 -14.35
N GLU A 86 5.42 -6.61 -13.08
CA GLU A 86 5.90 -7.82 -12.42
C GLU A 86 4.80 -8.89 -12.31
N ALA A 87 3.57 -8.49 -11.98
CA ALA A 87 2.42 -9.39 -11.98
C ALA A 87 2.22 -10.04 -13.34
N ASP A 88 2.33 -9.28 -14.44
CA ASP A 88 2.21 -9.83 -15.79
C ASP A 88 3.32 -10.84 -16.15
N THR A 89 4.48 -10.80 -15.49
CA THR A 89 5.53 -11.82 -15.66
C THR A 89 5.15 -13.16 -15.04
N PHE A 90 4.37 -13.15 -13.96
CA PHE A 90 3.93 -14.36 -13.26
C PHE A 90 2.68 -14.99 -13.90
N LYS A 91 1.78 -14.16 -14.43
CA LYS A 91 0.57 -14.60 -15.10
C LYS A 91 0.08 -13.49 -16.02
N LYS A 92 -0.14 -13.84 -17.29
CA LYS A 92 -0.71 -12.92 -18.28
C LYS A 92 -1.98 -12.24 -17.75
N ASP A 93 -2.06 -10.93 -17.95
CA ASP A 93 -3.18 -10.05 -17.57
C ASP A 93 -3.41 -9.93 -16.05
N TRP A 94 -2.50 -10.44 -15.21
CA TRP A 94 -2.62 -10.32 -13.77
C TRP A 94 -2.35 -8.88 -13.30
N GLY A 95 -1.51 -8.12 -14.00
CA GLY A 95 -1.28 -6.70 -13.71
C GLY A 95 -2.56 -5.87 -13.75
N GLN A 96 -3.53 -6.25 -14.57
CA GLN A 96 -4.83 -5.56 -14.68
C GLN A 96 -5.75 -5.82 -13.47
N THR A 97 -5.52 -6.90 -12.73
CA THR A 97 -6.44 -7.38 -11.68
C THR A 97 -5.82 -7.39 -10.28
N ILE A 98 -4.49 -7.41 -10.16
CA ILE A 98 -3.79 -7.50 -8.87
C ILE A 98 -4.19 -6.39 -7.90
N PHE A 99 -4.30 -5.14 -8.37
CA PHE A 99 -4.70 -4.01 -7.53
C PHE A 99 -6.18 -4.02 -7.14
N HIS A 100 -7.03 -4.60 -7.98
CA HIS A 100 -8.43 -4.82 -7.62
C HIS A 100 -8.53 -5.82 -6.46
N THR A 101 -7.87 -6.97 -6.58
CA THR A 101 -7.81 -7.97 -5.50
C THR A 101 -7.15 -7.42 -4.24
N ALA A 102 -6.04 -6.67 -4.37
CA ALA A 102 -5.36 -6.04 -3.25
C ALA A 102 -6.29 -5.07 -2.50
N ASN A 103 -7.08 -4.27 -3.23
CA ASN A 103 -8.06 -3.37 -2.64
C ASN A 103 -9.15 -4.14 -1.86
N GLU A 104 -9.68 -5.22 -2.41
CA GLU A 104 -10.64 -6.08 -1.69
C GLU A 104 -10.05 -6.65 -0.39
N MET A 105 -8.78 -7.09 -0.44
CA MET A 105 -8.08 -7.61 0.74
C MET A 105 -7.86 -6.54 1.80
N VAL A 106 -7.45 -5.32 1.41
CA VAL A 106 -7.31 -4.18 2.33
C VAL A 106 -8.65 -3.86 3.00
N GLN A 107 -9.75 -3.82 2.25
CA GLN A 107 -11.09 -3.60 2.83
C GLN A 107 -11.49 -4.73 3.78
N HIS A 108 -11.22 -5.98 3.42
CA HIS A 108 -11.50 -7.12 4.27
C HIS A 108 -10.71 -7.07 5.59
N GLU A 109 -9.40 -6.77 5.56
CA GLU A 109 -8.58 -6.64 6.77
C GLU A 109 -9.06 -5.48 7.66
N LYS A 110 -9.47 -4.36 7.06
CA LYS A 110 -10.08 -3.24 7.78
C LYS A 110 -11.39 -3.64 8.47
N HIS A 111 -12.29 -4.32 7.75
CA HIS A 111 -13.55 -4.81 8.33
C HIS A 111 -13.33 -5.81 9.45
N LYS A 112 -12.40 -6.75 9.27
CA LYS A 112 -12.04 -7.72 10.29
C LYS A 112 -11.54 -7.03 11.57
N LYS A 113 -10.63 -6.07 11.44
CA LYS A 113 -10.11 -5.30 12.57
C LYS A 113 -11.21 -4.58 13.34
N ILE A 114 -12.15 -3.94 12.63
CA ILE A 114 -13.29 -3.26 13.27
C ILE A 114 -14.20 -4.27 13.99
N SER A 115 -14.46 -5.42 13.37
CA SER A 115 -15.27 -6.50 13.96
C SER A 115 -14.64 -7.01 15.26
N ASP A 116 -13.33 -7.26 15.26
CA ASP A 116 -12.58 -7.73 16.43
C ASP A 116 -12.61 -6.68 17.55
N GLN A 117 -12.42 -5.39 17.22
CA GLN A 117 -12.51 -4.28 18.18
C GLN A 117 -13.91 -4.16 18.81
N ILE A 118 -14.97 -4.31 18.01
CA ILE A 118 -16.36 -4.30 18.53
C ILE A 118 -16.56 -5.44 19.52
N LYS A 119 -16.01 -6.62 19.24
CA LYS A 119 -16.10 -7.76 20.15
C LYS A 119 -15.37 -7.49 21.46
N GLU A 120 -14.13 -7.01 21.40
CA GLU A 120 -13.35 -6.67 22.60
C GLU A 120 -14.01 -5.60 23.48
N LEU A 121 -14.70 -4.63 22.87
CA LEU A 121 -15.41 -3.60 23.63
C LEU A 121 -16.61 -4.20 24.36
N LYS A 122 -17.38 -5.09 23.72
CA LYS A 122 -18.50 -5.78 24.36
C LYS A 122 -18.04 -6.65 25.54
N ASP A 123 -16.96 -7.41 25.36
CA ASP A 123 -16.42 -8.28 26.42
C ASP A 123 -15.91 -7.48 27.64
N LYS A 124 -15.59 -6.18 27.47
CA LYS A 124 -15.20 -5.28 28.58
C LYS A 124 -16.39 -4.61 29.27
N GLU A 125 -17.56 -4.60 28.64
CA GLU A 125 -18.79 -4.04 29.20
C GLU A 125 -19.53 -5.05 30.11
N GLU A 126 -19.25 -6.36 29.96
CA GLU A 126 -19.76 -7.47 30.79
C GLU A 126 -18.90 -7.75 32.03
#